data_AF-A0AA35VZX1-F1
#
_entry.id   AF-A0AA35VZX1-F1
#
_cell.length_a   1.000
_cell.length_b   1.000
_cell.length_c   1.000
_cell.angle_alpha   90.00
_cell.angle_beta   90.00
_cell.angle_gamma   90.00
#
_symmetry.space_group_name_H-M   'P 1'
#
loop_
_entity.id
_entity.type
_entity.pdbx_description
1 polymer ?
#
loop_
_entity_poly.entity_id
_entity_poly.type
_entity_poly.pdbx_seq_one_letter_code
_entity_poly.pdbx_strand_id
1 'polypeptide(L)'
;MKLDMYEFCTTELQQKLSPMRTKFKEQEEKKMAQKAKLIAEGKLLGPKLAGAAAIPKKDENVEYEPFQFEDDVGSNNSGYYELAAVLTHKGRSSSSGHYVGWVALKNGEWAKLDDDKVTLVTEDQILKLSGGGDWHVAYILLYAPRRLEKMREEEEEVG
;
A
#
# COMPACT_ATOMS: atom_id res chain seq x y z
N MET A 1 1.86 5.78 0.86
CA MET A 1 2.32 5.47 -0.52
C MET A 1 1.20 4.89 -1.42
N LYS A 2 0.07 5.60 -1.57
CA LYS A 2 -1.09 5.14 -2.36
C LYS A 2 -1.21 5.98 -3.63
N LEU A 3 -1.65 5.39 -4.73
CA LEU A 3 -1.88 6.06 -6.01
C LEU A 3 -3.30 5.72 -6.49
N ASP A 4 -4.03 6.75 -6.91
CA ASP A 4 -5.37 6.62 -7.49
C ASP A 4 -5.35 7.13 -8.92
N MET A 5 -5.61 6.24 -9.87
CA MET A 5 -5.55 6.55 -11.30
C MET A 5 -6.92 6.80 -11.93
N TYR A 6 -8.01 6.76 -11.17
CA TYR A 6 -9.38 6.81 -11.68
C TYR A 6 -9.67 8.01 -12.57
N GLU A 7 -9.23 9.20 -12.15
CA GLU A 7 -9.47 10.44 -12.90
C GLU A 7 -8.74 10.50 -14.25
N PHE A 8 -7.73 9.64 -14.44
CA PHE A 8 -6.96 9.55 -15.68
C PHE A 8 -7.48 8.45 -16.63
N CYS A 9 -8.51 7.70 -16.22
CA CYS A 9 -9.14 6.67 -17.04
C CYS A 9 -10.24 7.23 -17.95
N THR A 10 -10.60 6.49 -18.99
CA THR A 10 -11.79 6.78 -19.81
C THR A 10 -13.07 6.64 -18.99
N THR A 11 -14.14 7.32 -19.40
CA THR A 11 -15.45 7.24 -18.74
C THR A 11 -16.00 5.81 -18.68
N GLU A 12 -15.79 5.03 -19.75
CA GLU A 12 -16.15 3.62 -19.83
C GLU A 12 -15.41 2.78 -18.79
N LEU A 13 -14.09 2.99 -18.64
CA LEU A 13 -13.30 2.28 -17.64
C LEU A 13 -13.67 2.73 -16.23
N GLN A 14 -13.90 4.02 -16.00
CA GLN A 14 -14.36 4.54 -14.71
C GLN A 14 -15.65 3.85 -14.23
N GLN A 15 -16.61 3.61 -15.12
CA GLN A 15 -17.82 2.85 -14.80
C GLN A 15 -17.50 1.41 -14.41
N LYS A 16 -16.59 0.73 -15.13
CA LYS A 16 -16.14 -0.63 -14.78
C LYS A 16 -15.40 -0.70 -13.43
N LEU A 17 -14.65 0.34 -13.06
CA LEU A 17 -13.91 0.40 -11.79
C LEU A 17 -14.82 0.67 -10.58
N SER A 18 -15.98 1.29 -10.80
CA SER A 18 -16.87 1.79 -9.74
C SER A 18 -17.32 0.72 -8.73
N PRO A 19 -17.73 -0.51 -9.12
CA PRO A 19 -18.19 -1.52 -8.17
C PRO A 19 -17.13 -1.88 -7.12
N MET A 20 -15.88 -2.09 -7.56
CA MET A 20 -14.79 -2.41 -6.64
C MET A 20 -14.43 -1.21 -5.76
N ARG A 21 -14.46 0.01 -6.30
CA ARG A 21 -14.20 1.24 -5.55
C ARG A 21 -15.24 1.47 -4.46
N THR A 22 -16.51 1.16 -4.71
CA THR A 22 -17.57 1.19 -3.69
C THR A 22 -17.27 0.21 -2.55
N LYS A 23 -16.88 -1.03 -2.86
CA LYS A 23 -16.46 -2.01 -1.84
C LYS A 23 -15.28 -1.51 -0.99
N PHE A 24 -14.26 -0.92 -1.63
CA PHE A 24 -13.14 -0.28 -0.91
C PHE A 24 -13.63 0.80 0.06
N LYS A 25 -14.53 1.67 -0.39
CA LYS A 25 -15.07 2.76 0.42
C LYS A 25 -15.84 2.24 1.63
N GLU A 26 -16.74 1.28 1.43
CA GLU A 26 -17.52 0.66 2.51
C GLU A 26 -16.61 -0.02 3.55
N GLN A 27 -15.54 -0.70 3.13
CA GLN A 27 -14.62 -1.34 4.05
C GLN A 27 -13.77 -0.34 4.84
N GLU A 28 -13.31 0.75 4.21
CA GLU A 28 -12.62 1.83 4.91
C GLU A 28 -13.54 2.52 5.94
N GLU A 29 -14.80 2.79 5.58
CA GLU A 29 -15.80 3.35 6.50
C GLU A 29 -16.06 2.42 7.69
N LYS A 30 -16.25 1.11 7.46
CA LYS A 30 -16.39 0.09 8.52
C LYS A 30 -15.15 0.05 9.43
N LYS A 31 -13.93 0.04 8.85
CA LYS A 31 -12.67 0.06 9.61
C LYS A 31 -12.52 1.33 10.44
N MET A 32 -12.92 2.48 9.90
CA MET A 32 -12.90 3.76 10.61
C MET A 32 -13.91 3.80 11.76
N ALA A 33 -15.14 3.31 11.55
CA ALA A 33 -16.15 3.20 12.60
C ALA A 33 -15.70 2.27 13.74
N GLN A 34 -15.11 1.11 13.41
CA GLN A 34 -14.53 0.21 14.42
C GLN A 34 -13.40 0.89 15.22
N LYS A 35 -12.47 1.57 14.54
CA LYS A 35 -11.39 2.31 15.22
C LYS A 35 -11.95 3.39 16.15
N ALA A 36 -12.96 4.14 15.70
CA ALA A 36 -13.61 5.16 16.53
C ALA A 36 -14.27 4.56 17.78
N LYS A 37 -14.94 3.41 17.64
CA LYS A 37 -15.51 2.65 18.77
C LYS A 37 -14.43 2.21 19.77
N LEU A 38 -13.31 1.65 19.28
CA LEU A 38 -12.20 1.22 20.14
C LEU A 38 -11.54 2.40 20.88
N ILE A 39 -11.44 3.57 20.24
CA ILE A 39 -10.95 4.79 20.89
C ILE A 39 -11.93 5.26 21.98
N ALA A 40 -13.24 5.25 21.70
CA ALA A 40 -14.26 5.61 22.68
C ALA A 40 -14.27 4.67 23.90
N GLU A 41 -13.97 3.39 23.68
CA GLU A 41 -13.81 2.37 24.74
C GLU A 41 -12.44 2.42 25.46
N GLY A 42 -11.55 3.36 25.10
CA GLY A 42 -10.23 3.51 25.71
C GLY A 42 -9.23 2.38 25.35
N LYS A 43 -9.57 1.51 24.39
CA LYS A 43 -8.74 0.38 23.94
C LYS A 43 -7.68 0.77 22.90
N LEU A 44 -7.80 1.97 22.31
CA LEU A 44 -6.78 2.56 21.42
C LEU A 44 -6.41 3.98 21.89
N LEU A 45 -5.11 4.28 21.91
CA LEU A 45 -4.59 5.63 22.15
C LEU A 45 -4.91 6.51 20.93
N GLY A 46 -5.39 7.73 21.18
CA GLY A 46 -5.83 8.67 20.13
C GLY A 46 -4.73 9.08 19.13
N PRO A 47 -5.10 9.76 18.04
CA PRO A 47 -4.24 9.96 16.86
C PRO A 47 -2.94 10.77 17.06
N LYS A 48 -2.66 11.31 18.26
CA LYS A 48 -1.49 12.15 18.54
C LYS A 48 -0.23 11.41 19.02
N LEU A 49 -0.27 10.09 19.22
CA LEU A 49 0.87 9.31 19.76
C LEU A 49 1.27 8.09 18.90
N ALA A 50 0.75 7.96 17.67
CA ALA A 50 1.02 6.82 16.79
C ALA A 50 2.38 6.94 16.07
N GLY A 51 3.48 7.08 16.82
CA GLY A 51 4.85 7.00 16.31
C GLY A 51 5.47 5.60 16.40
N ALA A 52 4.84 4.65 17.11
CA ALA A 52 5.33 3.27 17.25
C ALA A 52 4.22 2.34 17.78
N ALA A 53 3.01 2.41 17.22
CA ALA A 53 1.98 1.42 17.54
C ALA A 53 2.37 0.12 16.84
N ALA A 54 2.62 -0.93 17.63
CA ALA A 54 2.91 -2.28 17.19
C ALA A 54 2.04 -2.65 15.98
N ILE A 55 2.69 -2.86 14.84
CA ILE A 55 2.04 -3.31 13.61
C ILE A 55 1.43 -4.67 13.95
N PRO A 56 0.09 -4.84 13.92
CA PRO A 56 -0.50 -6.15 14.10
C PRO A 56 0.05 -7.05 13.01
N LYS A 57 0.70 -8.15 13.41
CA LYS A 57 1.19 -9.17 12.47
C LYS A 57 0.01 -9.56 11.59
N LYS A 58 0.11 -9.27 10.29
CA LYS A 58 -0.87 -9.72 9.30
C LYS A 58 -0.96 -11.24 9.40
N ASP A 59 -2.16 -11.71 9.72
CA ASP A 59 -2.50 -13.13 9.83
C ASP A 59 -2.11 -13.85 8.53
N GLU A 60 -1.50 -15.04 8.60
CA GLU A 60 -0.96 -15.72 7.40
C GLU A 60 -2.07 -16.21 6.44
N ASN A 61 -3.32 -16.27 6.91
CA ASN A 61 -4.52 -16.68 6.15
C ASN A 61 -5.49 -15.53 5.87
N VAL A 62 -5.01 -14.48 5.19
CA VAL A 62 -5.89 -13.40 4.69
C VAL A 62 -6.32 -13.73 3.27
N GLU A 63 -7.61 -13.95 3.07
CA GLU A 63 -8.20 -14.03 1.74
C GLU A 63 -8.43 -12.64 1.16
N TYR A 64 -8.25 -12.51 -0.15
CA TYR A 64 -8.42 -11.26 -0.88
C TYR A 64 -9.49 -11.40 -1.95
N GLU A 65 -10.24 -10.32 -2.18
CA GLU A 65 -11.07 -10.19 -3.37
C GLU A 65 -10.17 -10.22 -4.63
N PRO A 66 -10.71 -10.69 -5.77
CA PRO A 66 -10.04 -10.55 -7.07
C PRO A 66 -9.74 -9.08 -7.36
N PHE A 67 -8.52 -8.79 -7.83
CA PHE A 67 -8.08 -7.43 -8.18
C PHE A 67 -8.16 -7.14 -9.69
N GLN A 68 -8.52 -8.14 -10.48
CA GLN A 68 -8.60 -8.10 -11.94
C GLN A 68 -10.05 -8.32 -12.38
N PHE A 69 -10.37 -7.94 -13.61
CA PHE A 69 -11.62 -8.32 -14.26
C PHE A 69 -11.57 -9.79 -14.71
N GLU A 70 -12.73 -10.44 -14.80
CA GLU A 70 -12.83 -11.85 -15.22
C GLU A 70 -12.43 -12.05 -16.68
N ASP A 71 -12.69 -11.04 -17.52
CA ASP A 71 -12.41 -11.01 -18.95
C ASP A 71 -11.04 -10.41 -19.31
N ASP A 72 -10.28 -9.88 -18.33
CA ASP A 72 -9.02 -9.18 -18.55
C ASP A 72 -7.98 -9.56 -17.47
N VAL A 73 -7.22 -10.62 -17.75
CA VAL A 73 -6.25 -11.18 -16.82
C VAL A 73 -5.04 -10.26 -16.65
N GLY A 74 -4.69 -9.94 -15.40
CA GLY A 74 -3.60 -9.02 -15.06
C GLY A 74 -4.03 -7.55 -14.97
N SER A 75 -5.31 -7.25 -15.25
CA SER A 75 -5.88 -5.91 -15.09
C SER A 75 -6.01 -5.48 -13.62
N ASN A 76 -6.33 -4.20 -13.40
CA ASN A 76 -6.71 -3.65 -12.11
C ASN A 76 -8.15 -3.17 -12.15
N ASN A 77 -9.02 -3.82 -11.37
CA ASN A 77 -10.46 -3.57 -11.34
C ASN A 77 -10.90 -2.43 -10.39
N SER A 78 -9.96 -1.75 -9.72
CA SER A 78 -10.25 -0.65 -8.80
C SER A 78 -9.59 0.68 -9.20
N GLY A 79 -8.49 0.63 -9.96
CA GLY A 79 -7.65 1.79 -10.27
C GLY A 79 -6.85 2.29 -9.07
N TYR A 80 -6.92 1.62 -7.92
CA TYR A 80 -6.08 1.87 -6.77
C TYR A 80 -4.80 1.06 -6.85
N TYR A 81 -3.70 1.73 -6.55
CA TYR A 81 -2.38 1.13 -6.49
C TYR A 81 -1.66 1.50 -5.20
N GLU A 82 -0.76 0.63 -4.78
CA GLU A 82 0.15 0.85 -3.66
C GLU A 82 1.59 0.71 -4.16
N LEU A 83 2.49 1.56 -3.67
CA LEU A 83 3.89 1.51 -4.05
C LEU A 83 4.48 0.18 -3.56
N ALA A 84 5.00 -0.61 -4.48
CA ALA A 84 5.56 -1.93 -4.21
C ALA A 84 7.09 -1.92 -4.26
N ALA A 85 7.68 -1.09 -5.12
CA ALA A 85 9.12 -0.90 -5.16
C ALA A 85 9.52 0.49 -5.67
N VAL A 86 10.74 0.89 -5.35
CA VAL A 86 11.39 2.09 -5.86
C VAL A 86 12.77 1.70 -6.37
N LEU A 87 13.13 2.17 -7.56
CA LEU A 87 14.51 2.21 -8.01
C LEU A 87 15.02 3.63 -7.84
N THR A 88 16.12 3.79 -7.09
CA THR A 88 16.77 5.09 -6.95
C THR A 88 18.08 5.15 -7.67
N HIS A 89 18.48 6.35 -8.07
CA HIS A 89 19.84 6.67 -8.47
C HIS A 89 20.46 7.60 -7.42
N LYS A 90 21.74 7.35 -7.09
CA LYS A 90 22.54 8.19 -6.22
C LYS A 90 23.76 8.68 -7.00
N GLY A 91 23.78 9.97 -7.31
CA GLY A 91 24.89 10.62 -8.00
C GLY A 91 24.45 11.92 -8.65
N ARG A 92 25.41 12.83 -8.89
CA ARG A 92 25.14 14.13 -9.56
C ARG A 92 25.22 14.05 -11.08
N SER A 93 25.77 12.96 -11.62
CA SER A 93 25.95 12.76 -13.06
C SER A 93 25.05 11.64 -13.56
N SER A 94 24.68 11.68 -14.83
CA SER A 94 24.01 10.57 -15.53
C SER A 94 24.98 9.49 -16.01
N SER A 95 26.28 9.81 -16.13
CA SER A 95 27.33 8.89 -16.57
C SER A 95 28.06 8.18 -15.43
N SER A 96 27.69 8.47 -14.18
CA SER A 96 28.22 7.82 -12.98
C SER A 96 27.14 7.78 -11.89
N GLY A 97 27.39 7.06 -10.80
CA GLY A 97 26.46 6.96 -9.68
C GLY A 97 26.19 5.52 -9.29
N HIS A 98 25.14 5.32 -8.50
CA HIS A 98 24.80 4.02 -7.93
C HIS A 98 23.30 3.80 -7.91
N TYR A 99 22.84 2.65 -8.38
CA TYR A 99 21.43 2.29 -8.35
C TYR A 99 21.13 1.41 -7.14
N VAL A 100 20.04 1.71 -6.45
CA VAL A 100 19.61 0.94 -5.27
C VAL A 100 18.13 0.63 -5.38
N GLY A 101 17.78 -0.63 -5.11
CA GLY A 101 16.40 -1.09 -5.07
C GLY A 101 15.80 -0.95 -3.67
N TRP A 102 14.52 -0.63 -3.60
CA TRP A 102 13.76 -0.54 -2.36
C TRP A 102 12.45 -1.27 -2.57
N VAL A 103 12.11 -2.25 -1.74
CA VAL A 103 10.94 -3.13 -1.96
C VAL A 103 10.08 -3.18 -0.70
N ALA A 104 8.77 -3.07 -0.87
CA ALA A 104 7.79 -3.20 0.20
C ALA A 104 7.68 -4.67 0.66
N LEU A 105 7.65 -4.88 1.97
CA LEU A 105 7.44 -6.18 2.59
C LEU A 105 5.99 -6.32 3.11
N LYS A 106 5.55 -7.56 3.33
CA LYS A 106 4.15 -7.88 3.66
C LYS A 106 3.63 -7.23 4.96
N ASN A 107 4.53 -6.88 5.88
CA ASN A 107 4.23 -6.28 7.19
C ASN A 107 4.30 -4.73 7.18
N GLY A 108 4.41 -4.09 6.02
CA GLY A 108 4.55 -2.63 5.93
C GLY A 108 5.97 -2.13 6.20
N GLU A 109 6.93 -3.03 6.44
CA GLU A 109 8.36 -2.70 6.41
C GLU A 109 8.85 -2.61 4.96
N TRP A 110 10.03 -2.03 4.77
CA TRP A 110 10.70 -1.94 3.48
C TRP A 110 12.09 -2.54 3.57
N ALA A 111 12.56 -3.13 2.46
CA ALA A 111 13.92 -3.60 2.32
C ALA A 111 14.67 -2.71 1.32
N LYS A 112 15.82 -2.18 1.73
CA LYS A 112 16.82 -1.58 0.85
C LYS A 112 17.76 -2.68 0.35
N LEU A 113 17.86 -2.81 -0.97
CA LEU A 113 18.68 -3.77 -1.71
C LEU A 113 19.82 -2.99 -2.36
N ASP A 114 20.96 -2.93 -1.68
CA ASP A 114 22.17 -2.19 -2.07
C ASP A 114 23.26 -3.20 -2.46
N ASP A 115 23.23 -3.64 -3.72
CA ASP A 115 24.02 -4.76 -4.24
C ASP A 115 23.87 -6.04 -3.39
N ASP A 116 24.94 -6.43 -2.70
CA ASP A 116 24.99 -7.58 -1.80
C ASP A 116 24.42 -7.30 -0.40
N LYS A 117 24.12 -6.04 -0.09
CA LYS A 117 23.68 -5.60 1.25
C LYS A 117 22.17 -5.37 1.29
N VAL A 118 21.51 -6.16 2.12
CA VAL A 118 20.07 -6.03 2.38
C VAL A 118 19.86 -5.46 3.78
N THR A 119 19.10 -4.35 3.88
CA THR A 119 18.80 -3.71 5.17
C THR A 119 17.32 -3.32 5.26
N LEU A 120 16.71 -3.51 6.43
CA LEU A 120 15.35 -3.05 6.69
C LEU A 120 15.32 -1.52 6.87
N VAL A 121 14.30 -0.89 6.33
CA VAL A 121 14.07 0.56 6.34
C VAL A 121 12.59 0.87 6.57
N THR A 122 12.30 2.08 7.04
CA THR A 122 10.94 2.52 7.36
C THR A 122 10.27 3.24 6.20
N GLU A 123 8.93 3.31 6.19
CA GLU A 123 8.16 4.09 5.20
C GLU A 123 8.62 5.57 5.14
N ASP A 124 8.95 6.18 6.28
CA ASP A 124 9.49 7.55 6.32
C ASP A 124 10.81 7.70 5.56
N GLN A 125 11.66 6.66 5.54
CA GLN A 125 12.90 6.67 4.77
C GLN A 125 12.63 6.57 3.27
N ILE A 126 11.56 5.87 2.86
CA ILE A 126 11.14 5.78 1.46
C ILE A 126 10.61 7.13 0.96
N LEU A 127 9.86 7.86 1.79
CA LEU A 127 9.37 9.20 1.42
C LEU A 127 10.50 10.21 1.20
N LYS A 128 11.64 10.04 1.89
CA LYS A 128 12.86 10.85 1.70
C LYS A 128 13.58 10.60 0.37
N LEU A 129 13.16 9.60 -0.41
CA LEU A 129 13.69 9.34 -1.75
C LEU A 129 13.10 10.29 -2.82
N SER A 130 12.21 11.21 -2.44
CA SER A 130 11.61 12.23 -3.31
C SER A 130 12.61 13.21 -3.93
N GLY A 131 13.86 13.23 -3.44
CA GLY A 131 14.96 14.02 -4.00
C GLY A 131 15.17 15.38 -3.34
N GLY A 132 15.96 16.25 -3.98
CA GLY A 132 16.26 17.61 -3.48
C GLY A 132 17.67 17.83 -2.92
N GLY A 133 18.57 16.86 -3.01
CA GLY A 133 19.97 16.98 -2.57
C GLY A 133 20.85 15.82 -3.10
N ASP A 134 22.02 15.61 -2.50
CA ASP A 134 22.97 14.51 -2.86
C ASP A 134 22.54 13.12 -2.36
N TRP A 135 21.28 12.99 -1.96
CA TRP A 135 20.73 11.73 -1.48
C TRP A 135 20.21 10.88 -2.64
N HIS A 136 19.76 9.66 -2.35
CA HIS A 136 19.06 8.83 -3.32
C HIS A 136 17.84 9.58 -3.88
N VAL A 137 17.71 9.61 -5.19
CA VAL A 137 16.56 10.19 -5.89
C VAL A 137 15.76 9.07 -6.55
N ALA A 138 14.46 9.05 -6.30
CA ALA A 138 13.54 8.14 -6.96
C ALA A 138 13.61 8.33 -8.48
N TYR A 139 13.90 7.26 -9.19
CA TYR A 139 14.02 7.25 -10.64
C TYR A 139 12.88 6.47 -11.28
N ILE A 140 12.57 5.29 -10.76
CA ILE A 140 11.41 4.49 -11.17
C ILE A 140 10.59 4.14 -9.94
N LEU A 141 9.27 4.35 -10.02
CA LEU A 141 8.31 3.92 -9.02
C LEU A 141 7.50 2.75 -9.59
N LEU A 142 7.53 1.62 -8.89
CA LEU A 142 6.74 0.44 -9.25
C LEU A 142 5.53 0.37 -8.32
N TYR A 143 4.34 0.47 -8.92
CA TYR A 143 3.06 0.39 -8.25
C TYR A 143 2.38 -0.94 -8.54
N ALA A 144 1.83 -1.58 -7.51
CA ALA A 144 1.06 -2.83 -7.62
C ALA A 144 -0.42 -2.60 -7.28
N PRO A 145 -1.35 -3.45 -7.77
CA PRO A 145 -2.76 -3.32 -7.45
C PRO A 145 -3.01 -3.39 -5.95
N ARG A 146 -3.77 -2.43 -5.43
CA ARG A 146 -4.20 -2.46 -4.02
C ARG A 146 -5.16 -3.63 -3.82
N ARG A 147 -4.89 -4.48 -2.82
CA ARG A 147 -5.72 -5.66 -2.53
C ARG A 147 -6.76 -5.36 -1.46
N LEU A 148 -7.99 -5.81 -1.69
CA LEU A 148 -9.10 -5.73 -0.73
C LEU A 148 -9.21 -7.05 0.03
N GLU A 149 -9.11 -6.99 1.36
CA GLU A 149 -9.22 -8.16 2.24
C GLU A 149 -10.68 -8.57 2.35
N LYS A 150 -10.99 -9.84 2.13
CA LYS A 150 -12.34 -10.35 2.39
C LYS A 150 -12.62 -10.28 3.89
N MET A 151 -13.78 -9.78 4.26
CA MET A 151 -14.25 -9.93 5.64
C MET A 151 -14.59 -11.40 5.84
N ARG A 152 -13.99 -12.06 6.84
CA ARG A 152 -14.51 -13.36 7.29
C ARG A 152 -15.89 -13.05 7.88
N GLU A 153 -16.93 -13.61 7.29
CA GLU A 153 -18.20 -13.73 7.99
C GLU A 153 -17.89 -14.63 9.18
N GLU A 154 -17.98 -14.09 10.41
CA GLU A 154 -18.07 -14.95 11.57
C GLU A 154 -19.33 -15.78 11.33
N GLU A 155 -19.16 -17.08 11.05
CA GLU A 155 -20.28 -18.00 11.01
C GLU A 155 -21.06 -17.76 12.30
N GLU A 156 -22.28 -17.21 12.19
CA GLU A 156 -23.21 -17.17 13.31
C GLU A 156 -23.28 -18.61 13.80
N GLU A 157 -22.70 -18.90 14.97
CA GLU A 157 -22.96 -20.12 15.71
C GLU A 157 -24.47 -20.16 15.93
N VAL A 158 -25.18 -20.84 15.03
CA VAL A 158 -26.56 -21.25 15.23
C VAL A 158 -26.51 -22.33 16.31
N GLY A 159 -26.53 -21.88 17.56
CA GLY A 159 -26.79 -22.69 18.74
C GLY A 159 -28.24 -23.13 18.84
#